data_AF-A0AAV5TDX2-F1
#
_entry.id   AF-A0AAV5TDX2-F1
#
_cell.length_a   1.000
_cell.length_b   1.000
_cell.length_c   1.000
_cell.angle_alpha   90.00
_cell.angle_beta   90.00
_cell.angle_gamma   90.00
#
_symmetry.space_group_name_H-M   'P 1'
#
loop_
_entity.id
_entity.type
_entity.pdbx_description
1 polymer ?
#
loop_
_entity_poly.entity_id
_entity_poly.type
_entity_poly.pdbx_seq_one_letter_code
_entity_poly.pdbx_strand_id
1 'polypeptide(L)'
;KYLICSRPALMAGSVGGSGGSNGKSNGSAVGLSTERIAGVKKRGPPSSGLYTTGLIYAAFQVAFLSFLCSYYNVGPSDAASWVMHRLRENEYTRSKLEYARSWMGETFSAPLKKSKRNMAEGETFDPLVSQGKDGVNVLTPEQLGLFDGSRDSRPVYLAVVGRVYDVDKGKKHYGKGGGYSFFAGRDATRAFVSGDFTPSGLRDDVDGLSHEDILGIRDWVAFYEKDYTLVGVVSGRYYDSEGAPTDEMTNFLSRVQAATEWREAKAAEAEVFPPCNSEWHKDSGGRVWCTKRSGGIEREWSGLPRLYLDPATSQKRCVCVKNFGEGLSIHAQTSGGNRGDLDHPALELYPNCKETANSCKIESD
;
A
#
# COMPACT_ATOMS: atom_id res chain seq x y z
N LYS A 1 27.83 5.89 0.03
CA LYS A 1 27.87 6.72 1.25
C LYS A 1 26.51 6.64 1.92
N TYR A 2 26.26 5.64 2.76
CA TYR A 2 25.07 5.56 3.60
C TYR A 2 25.51 5.00 4.95
N LEU A 3 25.46 5.83 5.99
CA LEU A 3 25.76 5.44 7.37
C LEU A 3 24.43 5.11 8.05
N ILE A 4 24.24 3.82 8.32
CA ILE A 4 23.17 3.27 9.15
C ILE A 4 23.61 3.40 10.60
N CYS A 5 22.82 4.05 11.45
CA CYS A 5 23.00 4.01 12.90
C CYS A 5 21.70 3.61 13.60
N SER A 6 21.78 2.53 14.36
CA SER A 6 20.72 1.81 15.07
C SER A 6 20.27 2.52 16.36
N ARG A 7 19.03 2.24 16.82
CA ARG A 7 18.49 2.58 18.15
C ARG A 7 18.31 1.33 19.03
N PRO A 8 18.41 1.42 20.38
CA PRO A 8 18.02 0.38 21.33
C PRO A 8 16.64 0.63 21.98
N ALA A 9 16.01 -0.44 22.48
CA ALA A 9 14.64 -0.53 22.99
C ALA A 9 14.55 -0.69 24.54
N LEU A 10 13.40 -0.36 25.14
CA LEU A 10 12.87 -0.69 26.50
C LEU A 10 11.35 -0.38 26.48
N MET A 11 10.35 -1.24 26.76
CA MET A 11 9.95 -2.20 27.83
C MET A 11 8.99 -1.64 28.91
N ALA A 12 7.91 -2.43 29.14
CA ALA A 12 6.95 -2.46 30.26
C ALA A 12 5.84 -1.37 30.32
N GLY A 13 4.61 -1.60 30.80
CA GLY A 13 3.97 -2.78 31.40
C GLY A 13 2.53 -2.47 31.89
N SER A 14 1.64 -3.46 31.69
CA SER A 14 0.41 -3.94 32.38
C SER A 14 -0.49 -3.14 33.35
N VAL A 15 -1.69 -3.74 33.53
CA VAL A 15 -2.71 -3.71 34.63
C VAL A 15 -3.89 -2.72 34.43
N GLY A 16 -5.18 -3.05 34.60
CA GLY A 16 -5.92 -4.27 34.96
C GLY A 16 -7.37 -3.95 35.45
N GLY A 17 -8.29 -4.94 35.34
CA GLY A 17 -9.57 -5.11 36.10
C GLY A 17 -10.77 -4.20 35.77
N SER A 18 -12.05 -4.50 36.09
CA SER A 18 -12.82 -5.72 36.43
C SER A 18 -14.31 -5.32 36.63
N GLY A 19 -15.26 -6.24 36.39
CA GLY A 19 -16.66 -6.26 36.93
C GLY A 19 -17.70 -5.34 36.29
N GLY A 20 -19.00 -5.62 36.16
CA GLY A 20 -19.90 -6.72 36.56
C GLY A 20 -21.35 -6.27 36.28
N SER A 21 -22.13 -7.02 35.49
CA SER A 21 -23.37 -7.76 35.84
C SER A 21 -24.73 -7.02 36.02
N ASN A 22 -25.68 -7.45 35.16
CA ASN A 22 -27.07 -7.93 35.42
C ASN A 22 -28.31 -7.03 35.58
N GLY A 23 -29.40 -7.48 34.92
CA GLY A 23 -30.82 -7.39 35.34
C GLY A 23 -31.79 -6.88 34.23
N LYS A 24 -32.55 -7.72 33.50
CA LYS A 24 -33.96 -8.20 33.76
C LYS A 24 -34.99 -7.04 33.87
N SER A 25 -36.22 -7.03 33.34
CA SER A 25 -37.09 -8.02 32.67
C SER A 25 -38.50 -7.42 32.37
N ASN A 26 -39.15 -7.94 31.32
CA ASN A 26 -40.59 -8.33 31.21
C ASN A 26 -41.81 -7.37 31.12
N GLY A 27 -42.79 -7.84 30.32
CA GLY A 27 -44.25 -7.60 30.40
C GLY A 27 -44.86 -7.09 29.07
N SER A 28 -45.49 -7.90 28.20
CA SER A 28 -46.87 -8.47 28.22
C SER A 28 -47.98 -7.41 28.34
N ALA A 29 -49.14 -7.41 27.67
CA ALA A 29 -49.77 -8.20 26.59
C ALA A 29 -51.18 -7.57 26.29
N VAL A 30 -51.89 -8.08 25.26
CA VAL A 30 -53.37 -8.08 25.03
C VAL A 30 -54.01 -6.76 24.54
N GLY A 31 -54.95 -6.66 23.60
CA GLY A 31 -55.67 -7.60 22.71
C GLY A 31 -56.99 -6.97 22.16
N LEU A 32 -57.47 -7.47 21.00
CA LEU A 32 -58.85 -7.41 20.41
C LEU A 32 -59.36 -6.02 19.90
N SER A 33 -60.15 -5.85 18.82
CA SER A 33 -61.18 -6.68 18.16
C SER A 33 -61.47 -6.26 16.70
N THR A 34 -61.82 -7.25 15.87
CA THR A 34 -62.72 -7.35 14.68
C THR A 34 -63.20 -6.15 13.84
N GLU A 35 -63.10 -6.24 12.50
CA GLU A 35 -64.22 -6.51 11.55
C GLU A 35 -63.72 -6.71 10.10
N ARG A 36 -64.45 -7.51 9.30
CA ARG A 36 -64.10 -7.99 7.93
C ARG A 36 -64.76 -7.15 6.84
N ILE A 37 -64.04 -6.90 5.73
CA ILE A 37 -64.62 -6.87 4.37
C ILE A 37 -63.66 -7.61 3.41
N ALA A 38 -64.21 -8.48 2.57
CA ALA A 38 -63.50 -9.41 1.70
C ALA A 38 -63.01 -8.78 0.39
N GLY A 39 -61.82 -9.18 -0.06
CA GLY A 39 -61.34 -8.94 -1.42
C GLY A 39 -59.83 -9.14 -1.56
N VAL A 40 -59.43 -9.96 -2.54
CA VAL A 40 -58.05 -10.36 -2.91
C VAL A 40 -57.52 -11.59 -2.15
N LYS A 41 -57.39 -12.68 -2.90
CA LYS A 41 -56.79 -13.96 -2.55
C LYS A 41 -55.29 -13.76 -2.28
N LYS A 42 -54.92 -13.30 -1.08
CA LYS A 42 -53.53 -13.33 -0.60
C LYS A 42 -53.16 -14.81 -0.41
N ARG A 43 -52.06 -15.25 -1.03
CA ARG A 43 -51.44 -16.54 -0.72
C ARG A 43 -51.22 -16.58 0.80
N GLY A 44 -51.87 -17.53 1.49
CA GLY A 44 -51.67 -17.72 2.91
C GLY A 44 -50.21 -18.06 3.21
N PRO A 45 -49.72 -17.80 4.43
CA PRO A 45 -48.38 -18.21 4.81
C PRO A 45 -48.24 -19.72 4.63
N PRO A 46 -47.08 -20.22 4.15
CA PRO A 46 -46.87 -21.66 3.94
C PRO A 46 -47.18 -22.45 5.20
N SER A 47 -47.68 -23.67 5.04
CA SER A 47 -47.97 -24.58 6.15
C SER A 47 -46.74 -24.79 7.05
N SER A 48 -46.98 -24.91 8.36
CA SER A 48 -45.96 -25.05 9.41
C SER A 48 -44.96 -26.20 9.19
N GLY A 49 -45.29 -27.18 8.35
CA GLY A 49 -44.40 -28.30 7.98
C GLY A 49 -43.25 -27.92 7.04
N LEU A 50 -43.42 -26.92 6.16
CA LEU A 50 -42.38 -26.50 5.22
C LEU A 50 -41.32 -25.61 5.89
N TYR A 51 -41.74 -24.78 6.85
CA TYR A 51 -40.81 -23.97 7.64
C TYR A 51 -39.98 -24.82 8.60
N THR A 52 -40.59 -25.81 9.26
CA THR A 52 -39.87 -26.69 10.19
C THR A 52 -38.83 -27.54 9.47
N THR A 53 -39.16 -28.13 8.32
CA THR A 53 -38.20 -28.91 7.53
C THR A 53 -37.07 -28.04 6.97
N GLY A 54 -37.37 -26.82 6.50
CA GLY A 54 -36.35 -25.87 6.04
C GLY A 54 -35.43 -25.37 7.16
N LEU A 55 -35.97 -25.10 8.34
CA LEU A 55 -35.20 -24.69 9.52
C LEU A 55 -34.33 -25.83 10.05
N ILE A 56 -34.84 -27.06 10.04
CA ILE A 56 -34.07 -28.25 10.41
C ILE A 56 -32.90 -28.45 9.44
N TYR A 57 -33.14 -28.35 8.13
CA TYR A 57 -32.07 -28.46 7.13
C TYR A 57 -31.01 -27.36 7.29
N ALA A 58 -31.44 -26.11 7.51
CA ALA A 58 -30.52 -25.01 7.78
C ALA A 58 -29.71 -25.23 9.07
N ALA A 59 -30.33 -25.74 10.13
CA ALA A 59 -29.63 -26.06 11.39
C ALA A 59 -28.60 -27.17 11.19
N PHE A 60 -28.91 -28.22 10.42
CA PHE A 60 -27.95 -29.27 10.07
C PHE A 60 -26.80 -28.75 9.22
N GLN A 61 -27.06 -27.88 8.25
CA GLN A 61 -26.02 -27.26 7.42
C GLN A 61 -25.07 -26.39 8.25
N VAL A 62 -25.61 -25.56 9.16
CA VAL A 62 -24.80 -24.73 10.06
C VAL A 62 -23.98 -25.60 11.02
N ALA A 63 -24.56 -26.66 11.58
CA ALA A 63 -23.86 -27.59 12.46
C ALA A 63 -22.75 -28.37 11.72
N PHE A 64 -23.00 -28.83 10.49
CA PHE A 64 -22.02 -29.55 9.68
C PHE A 64 -20.86 -28.64 9.26
N LEU A 65 -21.14 -27.40 8.84
CA LEU A 65 -20.11 -26.41 8.50
C LEU A 65 -19.30 -26.01 9.75
N SER A 66 -19.94 -25.86 10.91
CA SER A 66 -19.26 -25.60 12.17
C SER A 66 -18.35 -26.76 12.57
N PHE A 67 -18.79 -28.01 12.39
CA PHE A 67 -17.99 -29.21 12.61
C PHE A 67 -16.78 -29.27 11.68
N LEU A 68 -16.95 -29.01 10.38
CA LEU A 68 -15.83 -28.97 9.43
C LEU A 68 -14.82 -27.86 9.76
N CYS A 69 -15.31 -26.67 10.12
CA CYS A 69 -14.46 -25.56 10.55
C CYS A 69 -13.64 -25.93 11.79
N SER A 70 -14.26 -26.61 12.76
CA SER A 70 -13.56 -27.12 13.95
C SER A 70 -12.58 -28.25 13.62
N TYR A 71 -12.93 -29.18 12.73
CA TYR A 71 -12.11 -30.33 12.35
C TYR A 71 -10.83 -29.89 11.61
N TYR A 72 -10.93 -28.86 10.76
CA TYR A 72 -9.80 -28.31 10.01
C TYR A 72 -9.15 -27.09 10.66
N ASN A 73 -9.55 -26.70 11.88
CA ASN A 73 -9.01 -25.56 12.62
C ASN A 73 -9.16 -24.20 11.87
N VAL A 74 -10.22 -24.05 11.09
CA VAL A 74 -10.55 -22.85 10.29
C VAL A 74 -11.55 -21.99 11.06
N GLY A 75 -11.19 -20.76 11.39
CA GLY A 75 -12.10 -19.83 12.08
C GLY A 75 -13.21 -19.28 11.16
N PRO A 76 -14.35 -18.81 11.70
CA PRO A 76 -15.38 -18.11 10.91
C PRO A 76 -14.83 -16.92 10.13
N SER A 77 -13.80 -16.26 10.66
CA SER A 77 -13.04 -15.18 10.00
C SER A 77 -12.27 -15.64 8.77
N ASP A 78 -11.76 -16.86 8.79
CA ASP A 78 -10.87 -17.39 7.75
C ASP A 78 -11.69 -17.87 6.56
N ALA A 79 -12.84 -18.51 6.82
CA ALA A 79 -13.83 -18.83 5.81
C ALA A 79 -14.44 -17.57 5.19
N ALA A 80 -14.78 -16.56 6.01
CA ALA A 80 -15.26 -15.27 5.52
C ALA A 80 -14.20 -14.55 4.69
N SER A 81 -12.93 -14.58 5.09
CA SER A 81 -11.84 -13.98 4.32
C SER A 81 -11.61 -14.71 2.99
N TRP A 82 -11.67 -16.05 2.97
CA TRP A 82 -11.55 -16.84 1.75
C TRP A 82 -12.73 -16.59 0.79
N VAL A 83 -13.96 -16.56 1.31
CA VAL A 83 -15.16 -16.24 0.52
C VAL A 83 -15.09 -14.80 0.00
N MET A 84 -14.69 -13.84 0.82
CA MET A 84 -14.56 -12.43 0.40
C MET A 84 -13.42 -12.24 -0.61
N HIS A 85 -12.35 -13.03 -0.52
CA HIS A 85 -11.28 -13.05 -1.53
C HIS A 85 -11.81 -13.58 -2.87
N ARG A 86 -12.54 -14.70 -2.85
CA ARG A 86 -13.14 -15.30 -4.06
C ARG A 86 -14.25 -14.44 -4.69
N LEU A 87 -15.06 -13.75 -3.88
CA LEU A 87 -16.08 -12.82 -4.38
C LEU A 87 -15.50 -11.55 -5.00
N ARG A 88 -14.28 -11.16 -4.61
CA ARG A 88 -13.55 -10.00 -5.15
C ARG A 88 -12.85 -10.29 -6.49
N GLU A 89 -12.60 -11.57 -6.78
CA GLU A 89 -12.03 -12.05 -8.05
C GLU A 89 -13.05 -12.11 -9.21
N ASN A 90 -14.36 -12.10 -8.91
CA ASN A 90 -15.41 -12.06 -9.94
C ASN A 90 -15.91 -10.61 -10.14
N GLU A 91 -15.77 -10.14 -11.38
CA GLU A 91 -16.05 -8.76 -11.79
C GLU A 91 -17.54 -8.37 -11.58
N TYR A 92 -18.46 -9.32 -11.74
CA TYR A 92 -19.90 -9.11 -11.54
C TYR A 92 -20.29 -8.91 -10.07
N THR A 93 -19.59 -9.57 -9.14
CA THR A 93 -19.87 -9.46 -7.69
C THR A 93 -19.21 -8.26 -7.05
N ARG A 94 -18.15 -7.70 -7.66
CA ARG A 94 -17.41 -6.55 -7.15
C ARG A 94 -18.27 -5.28 -7.06
N SER A 95 -19.03 -4.95 -8.11
CA SER A 95 -19.87 -3.74 -8.12
C SER A 95 -21.05 -3.83 -7.14
N LYS A 96 -21.62 -5.02 -6.93
CA LYS A 96 -22.69 -5.24 -5.95
C LYS A 96 -22.20 -5.25 -4.51
N LEU A 97 -20.94 -5.63 -4.27
CA LEU A 97 -20.31 -5.55 -2.94
C LEU A 97 -20.09 -4.09 -2.51
N GLU A 98 -19.72 -3.21 -3.44
CA GLU A 98 -19.60 -1.77 -3.18
C GLU A 98 -20.97 -1.11 -2.93
N TYR A 99 -22.00 -1.50 -3.68
CA TYR A 99 -23.39 -1.08 -3.43
C TYR A 99 -23.93 -1.59 -2.09
N ALA A 100 -23.62 -2.83 -1.70
CA ALA A 100 -24.00 -3.36 -0.38
C ALA A 100 -23.27 -2.66 0.77
N ARG A 101 -22.00 -2.27 0.55
CA ARG A 101 -21.18 -1.51 1.51
C ARG A 101 -21.70 -0.09 1.73
N SER A 102 -22.25 0.55 0.69
CA SER A 102 -22.89 1.86 0.85
C SER A 102 -24.24 1.80 1.56
N TRP A 103 -24.91 0.63 1.56
CA TRP A 103 -26.21 0.43 2.20
C TRP A 103 -26.14 -0.08 3.65
N MET A 104 -25.04 -0.75 4.07
CA MET A 104 -24.96 -1.44 5.37
C MET A 104 -23.95 -0.88 6.40
N GLY A 105 -23.42 0.34 6.22
CA GLY A 105 -22.63 1.13 7.22
C GLY A 105 -21.88 0.39 8.36
N GLU A 106 -20.54 0.47 8.36
CA GLU A 106 -19.56 0.13 9.43
C GLU A 106 -19.93 -0.89 10.55
N THR A 107 -20.64 -1.98 10.27
CA THR A 107 -21.04 -2.96 11.32
C THR A 107 -20.35 -4.32 11.25
N PHE A 108 -19.38 -4.50 10.35
CA PHE A 108 -18.51 -5.69 10.32
C PHE A 108 -17.02 -5.32 10.16
N SER A 109 -16.49 -4.55 11.11
CA SER A 109 -15.05 -4.55 11.37
C SER A 109 -14.77 -5.60 12.44
N ALA A 110 -14.46 -6.83 12.02
CA ALA A 110 -13.85 -7.82 12.92
C ALA A 110 -12.41 -7.37 13.25
N PRO A 111 -11.96 -7.49 14.51
CA PRO A 111 -10.61 -7.09 14.88
C PRO A 111 -9.61 -8.05 14.22
N LEU A 112 -8.89 -7.56 13.21
CA LEU A 112 -7.74 -8.24 12.64
C LEU A 112 -6.69 -8.45 13.75
N LYS A 113 -6.57 -9.69 14.26
CA LYS A 113 -5.39 -10.07 15.03
C LYS A 113 -4.20 -10.03 14.08
N LYS A 114 -3.32 -9.04 14.27
CA LYS A 114 -2.04 -8.89 13.55
C LYS A 114 -1.29 -10.23 13.53
N SER A 115 -1.26 -10.86 12.37
CA SER A 115 -0.27 -11.89 12.07
C SER A 115 1.08 -11.19 11.98
N LYS A 116 2.03 -11.61 12.82
CA LYS A 116 3.43 -11.16 12.79
C LYS A 116 4.08 -11.70 11.50
N ARG A 117 3.82 -11.02 10.38
CA ARG A 117 4.81 -10.89 9.31
C ARG A 117 5.54 -9.58 9.58
N ASN A 118 6.86 -9.62 9.59
CA ASN A 118 7.72 -8.46 9.76
C ASN A 118 7.57 -7.55 8.52
N MET A 119 6.46 -6.83 8.44
CA MET A 119 6.32 -5.64 7.62
C MET A 119 7.14 -4.57 8.33
N ALA A 120 8.13 -3.99 7.65
CA ALA A 120 8.91 -2.91 8.22
C ALA A 120 7.96 -1.82 8.75
N GLU A 121 8.14 -1.41 10.00
CA GLU A 121 7.54 -0.21 10.58
C GLU A 121 8.03 1.01 9.78
N GLY A 122 7.38 1.27 8.66
CA GLY A 122 7.40 2.57 7.98
C GLY A 122 6.17 3.31 8.46
N GLU A 123 6.39 4.34 9.27
CA GLU A 123 5.38 5.19 9.89
C GLU A 123 4.36 5.65 8.84
N THR A 124 3.08 5.42 9.13
CA THR A 124 1.98 5.85 8.27
C THR A 124 1.95 7.37 8.25
N PHE A 125 2.05 7.97 7.06
CA PHE A 125 1.86 9.41 6.84
C PHE A 125 0.46 9.79 7.36
N ASP A 126 0.38 10.45 8.52
CA ASP A 126 -0.89 10.94 9.09
C ASP A 126 -1.19 12.34 8.52
N PRO A 127 -2.22 12.49 7.68
CA PRO A 127 -2.62 13.81 7.17
C PRO A 127 -3.17 14.69 8.29
N LEU A 128 -3.64 14.12 9.40
CA LEU A 128 -4.05 14.88 10.56
C LEU A 128 -2.81 15.14 11.41
N VAL A 129 -2.27 16.36 11.29
CA VAL A 129 -1.21 16.81 12.20
C VAL A 129 -1.81 17.01 13.59
N SER A 130 -1.81 15.96 14.40
CA SER A 130 -2.29 16.03 15.77
C SER A 130 -1.41 16.96 16.60
N GLN A 131 -2.03 17.89 17.31
CA GLN A 131 -1.33 18.89 18.12
C GLN A 131 -1.61 18.71 19.61
N GLY A 132 -0.67 19.19 20.41
CA GLY A 132 -0.89 19.47 21.83
C GLY A 132 -1.95 20.56 22.05
N LYS A 133 -2.00 21.11 23.26
CA LYS A 133 -3.11 21.94 23.76
C LYS A 133 -3.46 23.21 22.96
N ASP A 134 -2.64 23.66 22.02
CA ASP A 134 -2.72 24.99 21.39
C ASP A 134 -3.22 25.01 19.92
N GLY A 135 -3.58 23.86 19.34
CA GLY A 135 -4.09 23.76 17.96
C GLY A 135 -3.01 23.82 16.87
N VAL A 136 -3.36 23.54 15.60
CA VAL A 136 -2.39 23.47 14.49
C VAL A 136 -1.78 24.85 14.21
N ASN A 137 -0.46 24.97 14.28
CA ASN A 137 0.25 26.16 13.81
C ASN A 137 0.25 26.18 12.28
N VAL A 138 -0.59 27.04 11.71
CA VAL A 138 -0.74 27.21 10.26
C VAL A 138 0.02 28.47 9.82
N LEU A 139 0.96 28.30 8.90
CA LEU A 139 1.74 29.39 8.32
C LEU A 139 1.30 29.65 6.88
N THR A 140 1.15 30.91 6.50
CA THR A 140 1.09 31.26 5.07
C THR A 140 2.48 31.09 4.42
N PRO A 141 2.58 30.95 3.09
CA PRO A 141 3.87 30.91 2.41
C PRO A 141 4.76 32.13 2.73
N GLU A 142 4.16 33.31 2.87
CA GLU A 142 4.87 34.54 3.23
C GLU A 142 5.39 34.50 4.67
N GLN A 143 4.60 33.95 5.60
CA GLN A 143 5.02 33.77 6.99
C GLN A 143 6.15 32.74 7.11
N LEU A 144 6.05 31.63 6.39
CA LEU A 144 7.11 30.63 6.30
C LEU A 144 8.40 31.24 5.72
N GLY A 145 8.28 32.12 4.72
CA GLY A 145 9.40 32.86 4.12
C GLY A 145 10.22 33.69 5.11
N LEU A 146 9.67 34.02 6.29
CA LEU A 146 10.41 34.73 7.33
C LEU A 146 11.38 33.85 8.13
N PHE A 147 11.40 32.53 7.88
CA PHE A 147 12.25 31.53 8.51
C PHE A 147 13.29 30.95 7.53
N ASP A 148 13.73 31.76 6.57
CA ASP A 148 14.73 31.44 5.54
C ASP A 148 16.19 31.36 6.05
N GLY A 149 16.40 31.59 7.35
CA GLY A 149 17.72 31.63 7.97
C GLY A 149 18.55 32.88 7.65
N SER A 150 17.94 33.94 7.12
CA SER A 150 18.59 35.24 6.92
C SER A 150 18.76 36.05 8.21
N ARG A 151 18.01 35.70 9.27
CA ARG A 151 17.99 36.38 10.56
C ARG A 151 18.44 35.43 11.66
N ASP A 152 19.53 35.73 12.34
CA ASP A 152 20.07 34.88 13.41
C ASP A 152 19.13 34.71 14.60
N SER A 153 18.23 35.68 14.82
CA SER A 153 17.23 35.66 15.89
C SER A 153 16.03 34.75 15.62
N ARG A 154 15.97 34.07 14.48
CA ARG A 154 14.91 33.13 14.13
C ARG A 154 15.46 31.74 13.80
N PRO A 155 14.69 30.68 14.08
CA PRO A 155 15.01 29.35 13.58
C PRO A 155 14.87 29.29 12.06
N VAL A 156 15.41 28.24 11.46
CA VAL A 156 15.28 27.96 10.02
C VAL A 156 14.23 26.89 9.84
N TYR A 157 13.21 27.17 9.02
CA TYR A 157 12.16 26.21 8.70
C TYR A 157 12.22 25.80 7.24
N LEU A 158 11.68 24.63 6.92
CA LEU A 158 11.36 24.21 5.55
C LEU A 158 10.07 23.41 5.55
N ALA A 159 9.46 23.23 4.38
CA ALA A 159 8.27 22.41 4.24
C ALA A 159 8.39 21.34 3.14
N VAL A 160 7.74 20.20 3.41
CA VAL A 160 7.57 19.08 2.48
C VAL A 160 6.13 18.57 2.62
N VAL A 161 5.39 18.53 1.50
CA VAL A 161 3.95 18.22 1.43
C VAL A 161 3.14 19.06 2.44
N GLY A 162 3.44 20.35 2.51
CA GLY A 162 2.83 21.30 3.42
C GLY A 162 3.21 21.14 4.90
N ARG A 163 4.02 20.14 5.28
CA ARG A 163 4.44 19.92 6.68
C ARG A 163 5.68 20.75 6.98
N VAL A 164 5.65 21.57 8.03
CA VAL A 164 6.74 22.51 8.38
C VAL A 164 7.63 21.91 9.46
N TYR A 165 8.92 21.80 9.17
CA TYR A 165 9.92 21.27 10.10
C TYR A 165 10.88 22.36 10.56
N ASP A 166 11.17 22.37 11.86
CA ASP A 166 12.28 23.15 12.41
C ASP A 166 13.61 22.47 12.12
N VAL A 167 14.38 23.06 11.21
CA VAL A 167 15.68 22.58 10.76
C VAL A 167 16.84 23.41 11.30
N ASP A 168 16.63 24.21 12.36
CA ASP A 168 17.66 25.05 12.97
C ASP A 168 18.84 24.23 13.55
N LYS A 169 18.58 22.99 14.03
CA LYS A 169 19.64 22.03 14.37
C LYS A 169 20.61 21.76 13.20
N GLY A 170 20.12 21.91 11.97
CA GLY A 170 20.86 21.82 10.72
C GLY A 170 21.23 23.16 10.10
N LYS A 171 21.22 24.29 10.84
CA LYS A 171 21.40 25.66 10.30
C LYS A 171 22.64 25.84 9.42
N LYS A 172 23.74 25.11 9.65
CA LYS A 172 24.92 25.11 8.76
C LYS A 172 24.63 24.64 7.32
N HIS A 173 23.57 23.87 7.12
CA HIS A 173 23.13 23.31 5.85
C HIS A 173 22.02 24.14 5.21
N TYR A 174 21.02 24.53 6.00
CA TYR A 174 19.81 25.19 5.52
C TYR A 174 19.81 26.71 5.72
N GLY A 175 20.61 27.23 6.65
CA GLY A 175 20.74 28.67 6.85
C GLY A 175 21.48 29.35 5.71
N LYS A 176 21.50 30.69 5.75
CA LYS A 176 22.14 31.51 4.72
C LYS A 176 23.59 31.08 4.45
N GLY A 177 23.91 30.78 3.18
CA GLY A 177 25.23 30.33 2.75
C GLY A 177 25.47 28.82 2.86
N GLY A 178 24.52 28.06 3.43
CA GLY A 178 24.55 26.60 3.42
C GLY A 178 24.18 26.01 2.05
N GLY A 179 24.67 24.80 1.77
CA GLY A 179 24.47 24.13 0.47
C GLY A 179 23.01 23.73 0.18
N TYR A 180 22.11 23.82 1.16
CA TYR A 180 20.69 23.49 1.05
C TYR A 180 19.80 24.70 1.41
N SER A 181 20.34 25.92 1.36
CA SER A 181 19.61 27.13 1.77
C SER A 181 18.41 27.46 0.89
N PHE A 182 18.34 26.91 -0.32
CA PHE A 182 17.20 27.07 -1.22
C PHE A 182 15.91 26.42 -0.70
N PHE A 183 16.00 25.48 0.24
CA PHE A 183 14.83 24.89 0.91
C PHE A 183 14.28 25.75 2.06
N ALA A 184 15.07 26.68 2.58
CA ALA A 184 14.68 27.45 3.75
C ALA A 184 13.53 28.40 3.46
N GLY A 185 12.57 28.46 4.39
CA GLY A 185 11.42 29.35 4.34
C GLY A 185 10.42 29.06 3.22
N ARG A 186 10.36 27.84 2.69
CA ARG A 186 9.38 27.48 1.65
C ARG A 186 8.98 26.01 1.68
N ASP A 187 7.88 25.70 1.00
CA ASP A 187 7.59 24.35 0.53
C ASP A 187 8.23 24.14 -0.84
N ALA A 188 9.13 23.16 -0.92
CA ALA A 188 9.83 22.80 -2.15
C ALA A 188 9.76 21.28 -2.37
N THR A 189 8.60 20.69 -2.07
CA THR A 189 8.26 19.27 -2.22
C THR A 189 8.82 18.66 -3.51
N ARG A 190 8.64 19.32 -4.66
CA ARG A 190 9.12 18.80 -5.94
C ARG A 190 10.64 18.65 -6.00
N ALA A 191 11.38 19.64 -5.50
CA ALA A 191 12.84 19.70 -5.59
C ALA A 191 13.56 18.58 -4.83
N PHE A 192 12.88 17.97 -3.84
CA PHE A 192 13.42 16.83 -3.09
C PHE A 192 13.66 15.59 -3.95
N VAL A 193 12.90 15.41 -5.02
CA VAL A 193 12.99 14.25 -5.91
C VAL A 193 13.46 14.61 -7.32
N SER A 194 13.14 15.81 -7.81
CA SER A 194 13.63 16.26 -9.11
C SER A 194 15.10 16.67 -9.11
N GLY A 195 15.64 17.12 -7.97
CA GLY A 195 16.96 17.73 -7.89
C GLY A 195 17.07 19.09 -8.62
N ASP A 196 15.94 19.66 -9.06
CA ASP A 196 15.89 21.00 -9.65
C ASP A 196 15.75 22.05 -8.55
N PHE A 197 16.85 22.75 -8.27
CA PHE A 197 16.92 23.82 -7.27
C PHE A 197 16.77 25.23 -7.86
N THR A 198 16.37 25.33 -9.13
CA THR A 198 16.03 26.60 -9.76
C THR A 198 14.63 27.07 -9.31
N PRO A 199 14.25 28.34 -9.55
CA PRO A 199 12.92 28.82 -9.21
C PRO A 199 11.76 28.00 -9.79
N SER A 200 11.94 27.32 -10.93
CA SER A 200 10.91 26.43 -11.50
C SER A 200 10.77 25.10 -10.76
N GLY A 201 11.85 24.62 -10.13
CA GLY A 201 11.87 23.36 -9.38
C GLY A 201 11.46 23.52 -7.92
N LEU A 202 11.72 24.68 -7.31
CA LEU A 202 11.37 25.02 -5.92
C LEU A 202 9.88 25.34 -5.76
N ARG A 203 9.04 24.34 -6.05
CA ARG A 203 7.57 24.37 -5.98
C ARG A 203 7.04 23.22 -5.13
N ASP A 204 5.78 23.34 -4.71
CA ASP A 204 5.09 22.41 -3.82
C ASP A 204 4.28 21.32 -4.56
N ASP A 205 4.12 21.41 -5.89
CA ASP A 205 3.30 20.48 -6.68
C ASP A 205 3.97 19.12 -6.93
N VAL A 206 3.13 18.10 -7.04
CA VAL A 206 3.54 16.72 -7.34
C VAL A 206 3.10 16.27 -8.74
N ASP A 207 2.70 17.19 -9.61
CA ASP A 207 2.12 16.89 -10.92
C ASP A 207 3.11 16.17 -11.84
N GLY A 208 2.67 15.09 -12.48
CA GLY A 208 3.52 14.32 -13.40
C GLY A 208 4.71 13.59 -12.76
N LEU A 209 4.82 13.57 -11.42
CA LEU A 209 5.82 12.76 -10.72
C LEU A 209 5.48 11.26 -10.79
N SER A 210 6.51 10.43 -10.96
CA SER A 210 6.41 8.97 -11.04
C SER A 210 6.03 8.33 -9.70
N HIS A 211 5.71 7.03 -9.69
CA HIS A 211 5.47 6.30 -8.45
C HIS A 211 6.72 6.31 -7.56
N GLU A 212 7.90 6.18 -8.15
CA GLU A 212 9.18 6.24 -7.47
C GLU A 212 9.41 7.60 -6.81
N ASP A 213 9.12 8.69 -7.52
CA ASP A 213 9.22 10.05 -6.99
C ASP A 213 8.26 10.28 -5.83
N ILE A 214 7.00 9.81 -5.94
CA ILE A 214 6.01 9.94 -4.87
C ILE A 214 6.46 9.19 -3.60
N LEU A 215 7.02 7.99 -3.76
CA LEU A 215 7.61 7.27 -2.63
C LEU A 215 8.85 7.97 -2.10
N GLY A 216 9.66 8.59 -2.95
CA GLY A 216 10.79 9.41 -2.55
C GLY A 216 10.37 10.60 -1.69
N ILE A 217 9.28 11.30 -2.05
CA ILE A 217 8.72 12.38 -1.23
C ILE A 217 8.27 11.84 0.14
N ARG A 218 7.54 10.71 0.17
CA ARG A 218 7.15 10.06 1.43
C ARG A 218 8.36 9.72 2.29
N ASP A 219 9.42 9.18 1.67
CA ASP A 219 10.64 8.80 2.38
C ASP A 219 11.38 10.04 2.93
N TRP A 220 11.34 11.18 2.22
CA TRP A 220 11.83 12.47 2.73
C TRP A 220 11.02 12.99 3.91
N VAL A 221 9.69 12.87 3.87
CA VAL A 221 8.82 13.23 5.00
C VAL A 221 9.19 12.40 6.23
N ALA A 222 9.29 11.07 6.09
CA ALA A 222 9.67 10.19 7.19
C ALA A 222 11.07 10.51 7.74
N PHE A 223 12.02 10.89 6.87
CA PHE A 223 13.32 11.36 7.31
C PHE A 223 13.22 12.62 8.19
N TYR A 224 12.43 13.61 7.77
CA TYR A 224 12.27 14.85 8.54
C TYR A 224 11.53 14.63 9.86
N GLU A 225 10.48 13.80 9.88
CA GLU A 225 9.73 13.46 11.10
C GLU A 225 10.60 12.75 12.14
N LYS A 226 11.56 11.95 11.67
CA LYS A 226 12.50 11.24 12.54
C LYS A 226 13.54 12.18 13.17
N ASP A 227 14.09 13.10 12.38
CA ASP A 227 15.30 13.87 12.75
C ASP A 227 15.02 15.32 13.17
N TYR A 228 13.84 15.85 12.87
CA TYR A 228 13.44 17.24 13.09
C TYR A 228 12.05 17.36 13.72
N THR A 229 11.79 18.50 14.35
CA THR A 229 10.51 18.77 15.00
C THR A 229 9.51 19.28 13.97
N LEU A 230 8.36 18.60 13.83
CA LEU A 230 7.21 19.14 13.11
C LEU A 230 6.61 20.30 13.92
N VAL A 231 6.63 21.51 13.36
CA VAL A 231 6.21 22.75 14.05
C VAL A 231 4.94 23.37 13.49
N GLY A 232 4.37 22.80 12.42
CA GLY A 232 3.15 23.30 11.82
C GLY A 232 2.90 22.79 10.41
N VAL A 233 1.99 23.46 9.72
CA VAL A 233 1.66 23.23 8.32
C VAL A 233 1.63 24.54 7.53
N VAL A 234 1.72 24.45 6.22
CA VAL A 234 1.60 25.58 5.29
C VAL A 234 0.17 25.62 4.74
N SER A 235 -0.55 26.73 4.96
CA SER A 235 -1.84 26.94 4.29
C SER A 235 -1.64 27.11 2.79
N GLY A 236 -2.41 26.40 1.98
CA GLY A 236 -2.32 26.44 0.53
C GLY A 236 -2.74 25.12 -0.10
N ARG A 237 -1.80 24.47 -0.78
CA ARG A 237 -2.06 23.27 -1.57
C ARG A 237 -2.58 22.10 -0.73
N TYR A 238 -1.86 21.77 0.35
CA TYR A 238 -2.06 20.54 1.12
C TYR A 238 -2.92 20.71 2.38
N TYR A 239 -2.91 21.90 2.96
CA TYR A 239 -3.69 22.25 4.15
C TYR A 239 -4.42 23.57 3.93
N ASP A 240 -5.61 23.72 4.49
CA ASP A 240 -6.35 24.98 4.44
C ASP A 240 -5.87 25.98 5.53
N SER A 241 -6.58 27.10 5.68
CA SER A 241 -6.27 28.12 6.69
C SER A 241 -6.50 27.66 8.13
N GLU A 242 -7.26 26.58 8.34
CA GLU A 242 -7.52 25.98 9.65
C GLU A 242 -6.56 24.80 9.92
N GLY A 243 -5.70 24.47 8.95
CA GLY A 243 -4.76 23.36 9.03
C GLY A 243 -5.40 22.01 8.75
N ALA A 244 -6.62 21.98 8.20
CA ALA A 244 -7.27 20.75 7.77
C ALA A 244 -6.73 20.31 6.40
N PRO A 245 -6.59 19.00 6.14
CA PRO A 245 -6.09 18.49 4.87
C PRO A 245 -7.06 18.81 3.73
N THR A 246 -6.52 19.21 2.59
CA THR A 246 -7.29 19.50 1.36
C THR A 246 -7.54 18.23 0.53
N ASP A 247 -8.33 18.37 -0.54
CA ASP A 247 -8.48 17.33 -1.57
C ASP A 247 -7.14 16.94 -2.21
N GLU A 248 -6.21 17.88 -2.33
CA GLU A 248 -4.88 17.63 -2.89
C GLU A 248 -4.03 16.77 -1.95
N MET A 249 -4.13 16.98 -0.62
CA MET A 249 -3.52 16.07 0.35
C MET A 249 -4.11 14.65 0.23
N THR A 250 -5.43 14.54 0.06
CA THR A 250 -6.08 13.25 -0.17
C THR A 250 -5.64 12.60 -1.48
N ASN A 251 -5.43 13.38 -2.55
CA ASN A 251 -4.89 12.91 -3.82
C ASN A 251 -3.45 12.40 -3.66
N PHE A 252 -2.59 13.16 -3.00
CA PHE A 252 -1.22 12.78 -2.71
C PHE A 252 -1.15 11.45 -1.96
N LEU A 253 -1.97 11.28 -0.91
CA LEU A 253 -2.06 10.03 -0.16
C LEU A 253 -2.50 8.85 -1.02
N SER A 254 -3.49 9.06 -1.88
CA SER A 254 -3.94 8.03 -2.82
C SER A 254 -2.84 7.63 -3.79
N ARG A 255 -2.01 8.58 -4.25
CA ARG A 255 -0.84 8.31 -5.08
C ARG A 255 0.26 7.58 -4.31
N VAL A 256 0.48 7.90 -3.03
CA VAL A 256 1.41 7.16 -2.16
C VAL A 256 0.98 5.70 -2.01
N GLN A 257 -0.33 5.45 -1.81
CA GLN A 257 -0.87 4.11 -1.75
C GLN A 257 -0.66 3.36 -3.08
N ALA A 258 -1.08 3.96 -4.20
CA ALA A 258 -0.91 3.36 -5.52
C ALA A 258 0.57 3.08 -5.84
N ALA A 259 1.48 3.99 -5.47
CA ALA A 259 2.91 3.80 -5.63
C ALA A 259 3.46 2.66 -4.76
N THR A 260 2.95 2.51 -3.54
CA THR A 260 3.34 1.42 -2.64
C THR A 260 2.90 0.07 -3.22
N GLU A 261 1.63 -0.04 -3.64
CA GLU A 261 1.10 -1.24 -4.30
C GLU A 261 1.86 -1.55 -5.60
N TRP A 262 2.21 -0.53 -6.38
CA TRP A 262 3.05 -0.67 -7.57
C TRP A 262 4.44 -1.22 -7.24
N ARG A 263 5.10 -0.71 -6.18
CA ARG A 263 6.42 -1.19 -5.74
C ARG A 263 6.35 -2.64 -5.26
N GLU A 264 5.30 -3.00 -4.52
CA GLU A 264 5.06 -4.37 -4.06
C GLU A 264 4.81 -5.32 -5.23
N ALA A 265 3.99 -4.92 -6.21
CA ALA A 265 3.74 -5.71 -7.41
C ALA A 265 5.03 -5.92 -8.23
N LYS A 266 5.87 -4.89 -8.36
CA LYS A 266 7.19 -5.02 -9.00
C LYS A 266 8.13 -5.93 -8.24
N ALA A 267 8.13 -5.88 -6.90
CA ALA A 267 8.92 -6.78 -6.08
C ALA A 267 8.46 -8.24 -6.24
N ALA A 268 7.16 -8.51 -6.21
CA ALA A 268 6.60 -9.84 -6.42
C ALA A 268 6.88 -10.37 -7.84
N GLU A 269 6.76 -9.53 -8.88
CA GLU A 269 7.17 -9.89 -10.23
C GLU A 269 8.66 -10.23 -10.29
N ALA A 270 9.52 -9.51 -9.58
CA ALA A 270 10.96 -9.76 -9.55
C ALA A 270 11.34 -11.07 -8.81
N GLU A 271 10.51 -11.57 -7.89
CA GLU A 271 10.71 -12.90 -7.30
C GLU A 271 10.54 -14.02 -8.33
N VAL A 272 9.64 -13.83 -9.31
CA VAL A 272 9.38 -14.76 -10.41
C VAL A 272 10.36 -14.54 -11.57
N PHE A 273 10.54 -13.28 -11.96
CA PHE A 273 11.30 -12.82 -13.13
C PHE A 273 12.37 -11.78 -12.72
N PRO A 274 13.39 -12.20 -11.96
CA PRO A 274 14.45 -11.31 -11.49
C PRO A 274 15.25 -10.74 -12.67
N PRO A 275 15.76 -9.49 -12.58
CA PRO A 275 16.60 -8.91 -13.62
C PRO A 275 17.84 -9.77 -13.91
N CYS A 276 18.26 -9.78 -15.18
CA CYS A 276 19.52 -10.41 -15.58
C CYS A 276 20.74 -9.66 -15.05
N ASN A 277 21.88 -10.35 -15.00
CA ASN A 277 23.17 -9.67 -15.01
C ASN A 277 23.44 -9.15 -16.42
N SER A 278 24.11 -8.01 -16.52
CA SER A 278 24.49 -7.41 -17.80
C SER A 278 25.90 -6.84 -17.73
N GLU A 279 26.58 -6.81 -18.87
CA GLU A 279 27.73 -5.93 -19.07
C GLU A 279 27.71 -5.37 -20.48
N TRP A 280 28.47 -4.30 -20.67
CA TRP A 280 28.62 -3.65 -21.96
C TRP A 280 30.08 -3.26 -22.19
N HIS A 281 30.57 -3.55 -23.40
CA HIS A 281 31.89 -3.16 -23.85
C HIS A 281 31.77 -2.44 -25.20
N LYS A 282 32.59 -1.40 -25.38
CA LYS A 282 32.56 -0.56 -26.58
C LYS A 282 32.73 -1.34 -27.89
N ASP A 283 33.64 -2.31 -27.90
CA ASP A 283 34.02 -3.00 -29.14
C ASP A 283 33.26 -4.32 -29.36
N SER A 284 32.64 -4.88 -28.32
CA SER A 284 31.97 -6.19 -28.39
C SER A 284 30.47 -6.15 -28.07
N GLY A 285 29.92 -4.96 -27.82
CA GLY A 285 28.52 -4.75 -27.47
C GLY A 285 28.17 -5.20 -26.05
N GLY A 286 26.87 -5.37 -25.82
CA GLY A 286 26.33 -5.83 -24.54
C GLY A 286 26.09 -7.35 -24.50
N ARG A 287 26.13 -7.94 -23.32
CA ARG A 287 25.55 -9.28 -23.09
C ARG A 287 24.80 -9.33 -21.77
N VAL A 288 23.84 -10.26 -21.72
CA VAL A 288 23.08 -10.62 -20.52
C VAL A 288 23.29 -12.08 -20.17
N TRP A 289 23.22 -12.40 -18.88
CA TRP A 289 23.28 -13.78 -18.39
C TRP A 289 22.60 -13.92 -17.03
N CYS A 290 22.36 -15.17 -16.65
CA CYS A 290 21.70 -15.52 -15.40
C CYS A 290 22.60 -16.36 -14.51
N THR A 291 22.57 -16.06 -13.21
CA THR A 291 23.27 -16.82 -12.17
C THR A 291 22.34 -17.00 -10.98
N LYS A 292 22.76 -17.76 -9.96
CA LYS A 292 22.04 -17.84 -8.68
C LYS A 292 21.86 -16.50 -7.99
N ARG A 293 22.63 -15.46 -8.37
CA ARG A 293 22.51 -14.09 -7.88
C ARG A 293 22.44 -13.11 -9.05
N SER A 294 21.24 -12.75 -9.46
CA SER A 294 21.01 -11.76 -10.53
C SER A 294 19.93 -10.78 -10.11
N GLY A 295 20.10 -9.50 -10.48
CA GLY A 295 19.17 -8.43 -10.11
C GLY A 295 19.09 -8.17 -8.60
N GLY A 296 20.15 -8.50 -7.85
CA GLY A 296 20.17 -8.39 -6.38
C GLY A 296 19.44 -9.50 -5.63
N ILE A 297 18.86 -10.48 -6.35
CA ILE A 297 18.08 -11.59 -5.77
C ILE A 297 18.91 -12.87 -5.81
N GLU A 298 19.04 -13.52 -4.65
CA GLU A 298 19.73 -14.80 -4.47
C GLU A 298 18.71 -15.96 -4.42
N ARG A 299 19.00 -17.04 -5.15
CA ARG A 299 18.07 -18.14 -5.39
C ARG A 299 18.79 -19.44 -5.73
N GLU A 300 18.09 -20.57 -5.64
CA GLU A 300 18.67 -21.90 -5.88
C GLU A 300 18.87 -22.27 -7.36
N TRP A 301 18.36 -21.47 -8.28
CA TRP A 301 18.41 -21.72 -9.72
C TRP A 301 18.96 -20.50 -10.47
N SER A 302 19.77 -20.72 -11.51
CA SER A 302 20.27 -19.62 -12.35
C SER A 302 19.21 -19.16 -13.35
N GLY A 303 18.67 -20.11 -14.11
CA GLY A 303 17.70 -19.87 -15.17
C GLY A 303 18.34 -19.41 -16.47
N LEU A 304 17.51 -19.02 -17.44
CA LEU A 304 17.94 -18.55 -18.75
C LEU A 304 17.46 -17.11 -18.99
N PRO A 305 18.26 -16.26 -19.66
CA PRO A 305 17.86 -14.90 -19.99
C PRO A 305 16.74 -14.90 -21.05
N ARG A 306 15.70 -14.09 -20.82
CA ARG A 306 14.60 -13.81 -21.74
C ARG A 306 14.26 -12.33 -21.74
N LEU A 307 13.66 -11.86 -22.82
CA LEU A 307 13.01 -10.56 -22.88
C LEU A 307 11.62 -10.70 -22.27
N TYR A 308 11.31 -9.91 -21.25
CA TYR A 308 9.99 -9.82 -20.65
C TYR A 308 9.31 -8.53 -21.08
N LEU A 309 8.11 -8.64 -21.64
CA LEU A 309 7.28 -7.51 -22.02
C LEU A 309 6.41 -7.09 -20.83
N ASP A 310 6.65 -5.89 -20.33
CA ASP A 310 5.81 -5.29 -19.30
C ASP A 310 4.44 -4.91 -19.91
N PRO A 311 3.33 -5.48 -19.44
CA PRO A 311 2.02 -5.22 -20.03
C PRO A 311 1.52 -3.78 -19.80
N ALA A 312 2.01 -3.08 -18.76
CA ALA A 312 1.61 -1.72 -18.46
C ALA A 312 2.35 -0.68 -19.31
N THR A 313 3.63 -0.93 -19.61
CA THR A 313 4.49 0.03 -20.31
C THR A 313 4.86 -0.38 -21.73
N SER A 314 4.58 -1.61 -22.12
CA SER A 314 5.08 -2.25 -23.36
C SER A 314 6.61 -2.23 -23.49
N GLN A 315 7.34 -1.94 -22.41
CA GLN A 315 8.80 -1.98 -22.41
C GLN A 315 9.29 -3.41 -22.25
N LYS A 316 10.38 -3.73 -22.94
CA LYS A 316 11.06 -5.02 -22.82
C LYS A 316 12.24 -4.89 -21.88
N ARG A 317 12.39 -5.83 -20.95
CA ARG A 317 13.56 -5.92 -20.05
C ARG A 317 14.09 -7.35 -19.98
N CYS A 318 15.37 -7.51 -19.66
CA CYS A 318 15.92 -8.85 -19.43
C CYS A 318 15.46 -9.42 -18.09
N VAL A 319 15.01 -10.67 -18.10
CA VAL A 319 14.69 -11.45 -16.90
C VAL A 319 15.33 -12.83 -16.94
N CYS A 320 15.68 -13.34 -15.76
CA CYS A 320 16.09 -14.72 -15.60
C CYS A 320 14.88 -15.60 -15.35
N VAL A 321 14.73 -16.63 -16.18
CA VAL A 321 13.56 -17.50 -16.19
C VAL A 321 13.96 -18.90 -15.76
N LYS A 322 13.25 -19.45 -14.76
CA LYS A 322 13.44 -20.83 -14.34
C LYS A 322 13.08 -21.75 -15.51
N ASN A 323 13.97 -22.68 -15.86
CA ASN A 323 13.88 -23.48 -17.08
C ASN A 323 13.68 -24.99 -16.83
N PHE A 324 13.31 -25.36 -15.61
CA PHE A 324 13.11 -26.75 -15.19
C PHE A 324 12.17 -26.78 -13.98
N GLY A 325 11.56 -27.94 -13.73
CA GLY A 325 10.65 -28.08 -12.59
C GLY A 325 9.31 -27.38 -12.83
N GLU A 326 8.53 -27.31 -11.76
CA GLU A 326 7.36 -26.43 -11.66
C GLU A 326 7.81 -24.95 -11.70
N GLY A 327 7.09 -24.11 -12.45
CA GLY A 327 7.36 -22.67 -12.53
C GLY A 327 6.88 -21.91 -11.29
N LEU A 328 7.34 -20.67 -11.17
CA LEU A 328 7.01 -19.76 -10.08
C LEU A 328 5.80 -18.88 -10.39
N SER A 329 5.53 -18.65 -11.68
CA SER A 329 4.37 -17.87 -12.11
C SER A 329 3.08 -18.66 -11.97
N ILE A 330 1.97 -17.95 -11.76
CA ILE A 330 0.62 -18.53 -11.76
C ILE A 330 0.34 -19.25 -13.10
N HIS A 331 0.82 -18.68 -14.22
CA HIS A 331 0.68 -19.29 -15.54
C HIS A 331 1.29 -20.70 -15.56
N ALA A 332 2.56 -20.83 -15.17
CA ALA A 332 3.24 -22.12 -15.17
C ALA A 332 2.60 -23.15 -14.22
N GLN A 333 2.14 -22.71 -13.04
CA GLN A 333 1.44 -23.57 -12.08
C GLN A 333 0.14 -24.14 -12.65
N THR A 334 -0.57 -23.37 -13.48
CA THR A 334 -1.81 -23.83 -14.13
C THR A 334 -1.59 -24.69 -15.36
N SER A 335 -0.47 -24.51 -16.08
CA SER A 335 -0.16 -25.26 -17.30
C SER A 335 0.38 -26.68 -17.05
N GLY A 336 0.84 -26.99 -15.83
CA GLY A 336 1.27 -28.34 -15.44
C GLY A 336 2.54 -28.86 -16.13
N GLY A 337 3.39 -27.97 -16.65
CA GLY A 337 4.63 -28.31 -17.34
C GLY A 337 5.85 -28.45 -16.41
N ASN A 338 6.92 -29.09 -16.91
CA ASN A 338 8.19 -29.25 -16.18
C ASN A 338 9.33 -28.36 -16.72
N ARG A 339 8.98 -27.34 -17.52
CA ARG A 339 9.90 -26.39 -18.18
C ARG A 339 10.07 -25.09 -17.39
N GLY A 340 9.67 -25.07 -16.12
CA GLY A 340 9.63 -23.86 -15.30
C GLY A 340 8.67 -22.82 -15.89
N ASP A 341 9.15 -21.59 -16.08
CA ASP A 341 8.36 -20.45 -16.56
C ASP A 341 8.63 -20.09 -18.02
N LEU A 342 9.34 -20.93 -18.77
CA LEU A 342 9.74 -20.65 -20.16
C LEU A 342 8.58 -20.40 -21.13
N ASP A 343 7.40 -20.93 -20.82
CA ASP A 343 6.20 -20.85 -21.67
C ASP A 343 5.29 -19.67 -21.27
N HIS A 344 5.75 -18.75 -20.42
CA HIS A 344 4.98 -17.57 -20.02
C HIS A 344 4.76 -16.63 -21.22
N PRO A 345 3.53 -16.16 -21.49
CA PRO A 345 3.17 -15.47 -22.73
C PRO A 345 3.85 -14.10 -22.91
N ALA A 346 4.29 -13.48 -21.82
CA ALA A 346 5.03 -12.21 -21.86
C ALA A 346 6.55 -12.38 -22.11
N LEU A 347 7.04 -13.61 -22.34
CA LEU A 347 8.45 -13.88 -22.58
C LEU A 347 8.75 -14.04 -24.07
N GLU A 348 9.87 -13.47 -24.48
CA GLU A 348 10.45 -13.62 -25.81
C GLU A 348 11.92 -14.05 -25.70
N LEU A 349 12.38 -14.75 -26.74
CA LEU A 349 13.79 -15.09 -26.90
C LEU A 349 14.55 -13.87 -27.44
N TYR A 350 15.79 -13.71 -27.00
CA TYR A 350 16.69 -12.73 -27.61
C TYR A 350 16.94 -13.08 -29.09
N PRO A 351 16.98 -12.08 -29.99
CA PRO A 351 17.41 -12.31 -31.38
C PRO A 351 18.75 -13.05 -31.41
N ASN A 352 18.87 -14.03 -32.31
CA ASN A 352 20.08 -14.83 -32.50
C ASN A 352 20.61 -15.58 -31.25
N CYS A 353 19.79 -15.72 -30.21
CA CYS A 353 20.13 -16.49 -29.02
C CYS A 353 19.47 -17.88 -29.07
N LYS A 354 20.17 -18.92 -28.62
CA LYS A 354 19.59 -20.28 -28.55
C LYS A 354 18.62 -20.38 -27.38
N GLU A 355 17.57 -21.18 -27.51
CA GLU A 355 16.61 -21.42 -26.41
C GLU A 355 17.28 -21.90 -25.12
N THR A 356 18.36 -22.68 -25.20
CA THR A 356 19.07 -23.22 -24.03
C THR A 356 20.27 -22.36 -23.60
N ALA A 357 20.50 -21.21 -24.24
CA ALA A 357 21.66 -20.38 -23.94
C ALA A 357 21.56 -19.76 -22.54
N ASN A 358 22.64 -19.86 -21.77
CA ASN A 358 22.79 -19.25 -20.46
C ASN A 358 23.27 -17.78 -20.53
N SER A 359 23.64 -17.30 -21.72
CA SER A 359 23.97 -15.91 -22.00
C SER A 359 23.53 -15.54 -23.41
N CYS A 360 23.02 -14.31 -23.58
CA CYS A 360 22.60 -13.76 -24.86
C CYS A 360 23.30 -12.42 -25.12
N LYS A 361 23.65 -12.15 -26.38
CA LYS A 361 24.15 -10.83 -26.79
C LYS A 361 22.98 -9.85 -26.88
N ILE A 362 23.25 -8.60 -26.51
CA ILE A 362 22.36 -7.47 -26.75
C ILE A 362 22.81 -6.88 -28.10
N GLU A 363 21.92 -6.93 -29.08
CA GLU A 363 22.19 -6.25 -30.36
C GLU A 363 22.18 -4.75 -30.11
N SER A 364 23.18 -4.06 -30.66
CA SER A 364 23.19 -2.60 -30.71
C SER A 364 22.23 -2.18 -31.82
N ASP A 365 21.11 -1.57 -31.45
CA ASP A 365 20.19 -0.93 -32.39
C ASP A 365 20.88 0.15 -33.24
#